data_AF-A0A090RTV6-F1
#
_entry.id   AF-A0A090RTV6-F1
#
_cell.length_a   1.000
_cell.length_b   1.000
_cell.length_c   1.000
_cell.angle_alpha   90.00
_cell.angle_beta   90.00
_cell.angle_gamma   90.00
#
_symmetry.space_group_name_H-M   'P 1'
#
loop_
_entity.id
_entity.type
_entity.pdbx_description
1 polymer ?
#
loop_
_entity_poly.entity_id
_entity_poly.type
_entity_poly.pdbx_seq_one_letter_code
_entity_poly.pdbx_strand_id
1 'polypeptide(L)'
;MKRFFLLAALLPPLALAHSQTPREIKKFVATENVPVAIDVTNLNDYTQTYEVIIEGKVVGTVSLKPDETRKIQLNLKVTELDKWTHKIVSTRSIPEKGQTVRTEIESLVRLYRPTLK
;
A
#
# COMPACT_ATOMS: atom_id res chain seq x y z
N MET A 1 -33.33 -28.31 4.83
CA MET A 1 -31.98 -27.90 4.41
C MET A 1 -31.94 -26.97 3.17
N LYS A 2 -33.00 -26.23 2.84
CA LYS A 2 -33.03 -25.28 1.69
C LYS A 2 -32.80 -23.80 2.07
N ARG A 3 -32.58 -23.49 3.36
CA ARG A 3 -32.52 -22.10 3.87
C ARG A 3 -31.10 -21.52 4.02
N PHE A 4 -30.05 -22.34 3.92
CA PHE A 4 -28.66 -21.88 4.05
C PHE A 4 -28.05 -21.34 2.75
N PHE A 5 -28.60 -21.69 1.58
CA PHE A 5 -28.10 -21.21 0.29
C PHE A 5 -28.35 -19.70 0.06
N LEU A 6 -29.38 -19.12 0.68
CA LEU A 6 -29.71 -17.70 0.56
C LEU A 6 -28.73 -16.79 1.32
N LEU A 7 -28.05 -17.29 2.36
CA LEU A 7 -27.12 -16.49 3.15
C LEU A 7 -25.76 -16.31 2.45
N ALA A 8 -25.32 -17.31 1.68
CA ALA A 8 -24.06 -17.24 0.92
C ALA A 8 -24.09 -16.20 -0.21
N ALA A 9 -25.28 -15.91 -0.76
CA ALA A 9 -25.47 -14.88 -1.79
C ALA A 9 -25.44 -13.44 -1.27
N LEU A 10 -25.45 -13.25 0.06
CA LEU A 10 -25.39 -11.94 0.72
C LEU A 10 -23.97 -11.54 1.13
N LEU A 11 -22.98 -12.41 0.93
CA LEU A 11 -21.58 -12.02 1.13
C LEU A 11 -21.18 -11.12 -0.04
N PRO A 12 -20.95 -9.81 0.17
CA PRO A 12 -20.44 -8.97 -0.90
C PRO A 12 -19.10 -9.56 -1.35
N PRO A 13 -18.86 -9.67 -2.67
CA PRO A 13 -17.53 -10.04 -3.13
C PRO A 13 -16.57 -8.99 -2.57
N LEU A 14 -15.61 -9.43 -1.76
CA LEU A 14 -14.48 -8.60 -1.36
C LEU A 14 -13.68 -8.33 -2.62
N ALA A 15 -14.05 -7.27 -3.34
CA ALA A 15 -13.33 -6.82 -4.52
C ALA A 15 -11.97 -6.30 -4.07
N LEU A 16 -10.97 -7.18 -4.09
CA LEU A 16 -9.57 -6.81 -3.90
C LEU A 16 -9.16 -6.01 -5.15
N ALA A 17 -9.31 -4.69 -5.12
CA ALA A 17 -9.00 -3.87 -6.29
C ALA A 17 -7.49 -3.88 -6.61
N HIS A 18 -6.65 -4.02 -5.59
CA HIS A 18 -5.20 -4.16 -5.78
C HIS A 18 -4.58 -5.00 -4.68
N SER A 19 -3.30 -5.34 -4.86
CA SER A 19 -2.42 -5.80 -3.80
C SER A 19 -1.22 -4.86 -3.64
N GLN A 20 -0.66 -4.86 -2.43
CA GLN A 20 0.57 -4.14 -2.11
C GLN A 20 1.49 -5.09 -1.33
N THR A 21 2.74 -5.19 -1.78
CA THR A 21 3.76 -6.01 -1.11
C THR A 21 5.08 -5.27 -0.99
N PRO A 22 5.90 -5.54 0.03
CA PRO A 22 5.58 -6.38 1.20
C PRO A 22 4.68 -5.63 2.20
N ARG A 23 3.94 -6.37 3.04
CA ARG A 23 3.11 -5.81 4.13
C ARG A 23 3.95 -5.13 5.22
N GLU A 24 5.16 -5.63 5.45
CA GLU A 24 6.09 -5.06 6.42
C GLU A 24 7.50 -4.97 5.84
N ILE A 25 8.19 -3.87 6.12
CA ILE A 25 9.59 -3.67 5.80
C ILE A 25 10.31 -3.31 7.10
N LYS A 26 11.33 -4.09 7.49
CA LYS A 26 12.15 -3.81 8.67
C LYS A 26 13.61 -3.71 8.28
N LYS A 27 14.27 -2.58 8.58
CA LYS A 27 15.64 -2.33 8.12
C LYS A 27 16.47 -1.46 9.09
N PHE A 28 17.76 -1.76 9.17
CA PHE A 28 18.77 -0.88 9.77
C PHE A 28 19.35 0.05 8.70
N VAL A 29 19.47 1.34 9.01
CA VAL A 29 19.85 2.37 8.03
C VAL A 29 20.93 3.28 8.61
N ALA A 30 21.89 3.70 7.78
CA ALA A 30 22.94 4.62 8.21
C ALA A 30 22.59 6.09 7.89
N THR A 31 21.77 6.30 6.85
CA THR A 31 21.42 7.60 6.32
C THR A 31 20.05 8.08 6.80
N GLU A 32 19.85 9.39 6.77
CA GLU A 32 18.56 10.02 7.07
C GLU A 32 17.51 9.72 6.00
N ASN A 33 17.90 9.74 4.71
CA ASN A 33 17.01 9.38 3.60
C ASN A 33 17.22 7.90 3.24
N VAL A 34 16.13 7.15 3.24
CA VAL A 34 16.14 5.70 3.08
C VAL A 34 15.29 5.32 1.87
N PRO A 35 15.88 4.70 0.83
CA PRO A 35 15.10 4.15 -0.26
C PRO A 35 14.37 2.89 0.20
N VAL A 36 13.07 2.86 -0.07
CA VAL A 36 12.14 1.77 0.23
C VAL A 36 11.30 1.51 -1.00
N ALA A 37 11.04 0.25 -1.30
CA ALA A 37 10.22 -0.14 -2.45
C ALA A 37 8.98 -0.91 -1.98
N ILE A 38 7.85 -0.63 -2.61
CA ILE A 38 6.65 -1.46 -2.56
C ILE A 38 6.27 -1.85 -4.00
N ASP A 39 5.79 -3.07 -4.17
CA ASP A 39 5.21 -3.54 -5.42
C ASP A 39 3.69 -3.45 -5.30
N VAL A 40 3.06 -2.83 -6.28
CA VAL A 40 1.61 -2.64 -6.35
C VAL A 40 1.10 -3.33 -7.61
N THR A 41 0.12 -4.21 -7.45
CA THR A 41 -0.51 -4.94 -8.55
C THR A 41 -1.96 -4.55 -8.67
N ASN A 42 -2.39 -4.13 -9.87
CA ASN A 42 -3.79 -3.95 -10.15
C ASN A 42 -4.46 -5.30 -10.36
N LEU A 43 -5.46 -5.63 -9.54
CA LEU A 43 -6.18 -6.90 -9.61
C LEU A 43 -7.54 -6.76 -10.32
N ASN A 44 -7.87 -5.55 -10.78
CA ASN A 44 -9.05 -5.33 -11.60
C ASN A 44 -8.81 -5.75 -13.06
N ASP A 45 -9.90 -6.06 -13.76
CA ASP A 45 -9.96 -6.29 -15.20
C ASP A 45 -9.96 -4.99 -16.03
N TYR A 46 -9.90 -3.83 -15.37
CA TYR A 46 -9.77 -2.51 -15.98
C TYR A 46 -8.55 -1.74 -15.44
N THR A 47 -8.12 -0.72 -16.18
CA THR A 47 -7.05 0.19 -15.73
C THR A 47 -7.50 0.98 -14.51
N GLN A 48 -6.72 0.97 -13.45
CA GLN A 48 -7.04 1.68 -12.21
C GLN A 48 -5.91 2.63 -11.83
N THR A 49 -6.28 3.82 -11.34
CA THR A 49 -5.33 4.79 -10.79
C THR A 49 -5.29 4.70 -9.27
N TYR A 50 -4.09 4.70 -8.70
CA TYR A 50 -3.82 4.62 -7.28
C TYR A 50 -3.04 5.84 -6.81
N GLU A 51 -3.45 6.43 -5.70
CA GLU A 51 -2.64 7.37 -4.93
C GLU A 51 -1.59 6.61 -4.14
N VAL A 52 -0.39 7.17 -4.06
CA VAL A 52 0.68 6.72 -3.16
C VAL A 52 0.73 7.69 -2.00
N ILE A 53 0.64 7.16 -0.78
CA ILE A 53 0.48 7.93 0.45
C ILE A 53 1.59 7.56 1.43
N ILE A 54 2.22 8.56 2.03
CA ILE A 54 3.20 8.38 3.11
C ILE A 54 2.70 9.18 4.31
N GLU A 55 2.49 8.50 5.44
CA GLU A 55 2.03 9.12 6.70
C GLU A 55 0.78 10.01 6.49
N GLY A 56 -0.19 9.52 5.71
CA GLY A 56 -1.46 10.21 5.43
C GLY A 56 -1.37 11.29 4.34
N LYS A 57 -0.19 11.60 3.79
CA LYS A 57 -0.02 12.58 2.71
C LYS A 57 0.16 11.90 1.35
N VAL A 58 -0.65 12.29 0.37
CA VAL A 58 -0.48 11.88 -1.03
C VAL A 58 0.84 12.45 -1.56
N VAL A 59 1.72 11.57 -2.05
CA VAL A 59 3.03 11.92 -2.61
C VAL A 59 3.10 11.72 -4.13
N GLY A 60 2.13 11.01 -4.71
CA GLY A 60 2.04 10.80 -6.14
C GLY A 60 0.87 9.90 -6.52
N THR A 61 0.74 9.63 -7.81
CA THR A 61 -0.28 8.75 -8.37
C THR A 61 0.32 7.81 -9.41
N VAL A 62 -0.25 6.64 -9.57
CA VAL A 62 0.15 5.64 -10.55
C VAL A 62 -1.07 5.00 -11.20
N SER A 63 -1.10 4.97 -12.53
CA SER A 63 -2.11 4.22 -13.29
C SER A 63 -1.52 2.91 -13.77
N LEU A 64 -2.24 1.82 -13.49
CA LEU A 64 -1.83 0.46 -13.80
C LEU A 64 -2.89 -0.22 -14.65
N LYS A 65 -2.46 -0.89 -15.71
CA LYS A 65 -3.32 -1.77 -16.52
C LYS A 65 -3.77 -3.00 -15.72
N PRO A 66 -4.76 -3.77 -16.19
CA PRO A 66 -5.11 -5.05 -15.58
C PRO A 66 -3.88 -5.94 -15.40
N ASP A 67 -3.76 -6.56 -14.24
CA ASP A 67 -2.65 -7.45 -13.82
C ASP A 67 -1.25 -6.82 -13.84
N GLU A 68 -1.13 -5.52 -14.11
CA GLU A 68 0.15 -4.83 -14.11
C GLU A 68 0.67 -4.69 -12.68
N THR A 69 1.89 -5.16 -12.47
CA THR A 69 2.65 -4.92 -11.24
C THR A 69 3.69 -3.84 -11.46
N ARG A 70 3.69 -2.81 -10.61
CA ARG A 70 4.71 -1.75 -10.65
C ARG A 70 5.41 -1.61 -9.30
N LYS A 71 6.73 -1.55 -9.37
CA LYS A 71 7.59 -1.20 -8.24
C LYS A 71 7.62 0.30 -8.04
N ILE A 72 7.17 0.75 -6.88
CA ILE A 72 7.16 2.15 -6.46
C ILE A 72 8.33 2.37 -5.51
N GLN A 73 9.27 3.22 -5.93
CA GLN A 73 10.44 3.62 -5.13
C GLN A 73 10.12 4.87 -4.32
N LEU A 74 10.34 4.83 -3.02
CA LEU A 74 10.03 5.88 -2.07
C LEU A 74 11.28 6.23 -1.25
N ASN A 75 11.47 7.52 -0.97
CA ASN A 75 12.51 7.98 -0.07
C ASN A 75 11.90 8.39 1.26
N LEU A 76 12.11 7.59 2.30
CA LEU A 76 11.61 7.83 3.64
C LEU A 76 12.66 8.52 4.50
N LYS A 77 12.24 9.54 5.25
CA LYS A 77 13.10 10.33 6.12
C LYS A 77 13.10 9.79 7.55
N VAL A 78 14.28 9.53 8.13
CA VAL A 78 14.48 9.07 9.51
C VAL A 78 15.36 10.05 10.26
N THR A 79 14.73 10.93 11.04
CA THR A 79 15.42 11.97 11.83
C THR A 79 15.95 11.44 13.17
N GLU A 80 15.35 10.37 13.66
CA GLU A 80 15.60 9.82 14.98
C GLU A 80 16.74 8.81 14.98
N LEU A 81 17.62 8.91 15.99
CA LEU A 81 18.74 7.99 16.21
C LEU A 81 18.46 7.06 17.38
N ASP A 82 19.03 5.85 17.30
CA ASP A 82 18.99 4.80 18.32
C ASP A 82 17.57 4.39 18.77
N LYS A 83 16.58 4.58 17.89
CA LYS A 83 15.21 4.11 18.08
C LYS A 83 14.57 3.65 16.78
N TRP A 84 13.59 2.77 16.91
CA TRP A 84 12.76 2.32 15.80
C TRP A 84 11.78 3.44 15.41
N THR A 85 11.92 3.96 14.20
CA THR A 85 10.95 4.82 13.54
C THR A 85 9.96 3.96 12.78
N HIS A 86 8.66 4.22 12.95
CA HIS A 86 7.59 3.55 12.22
C HIS A 86 6.96 4.53 11.24
N LYS A 87 6.79 4.08 10.00
CA LYS A 87 6.09 4.83 8.94
C LYS A 87 5.07 3.94 8.27
N ILE A 88 3.95 4.54 7.90
CA ILE A 88 2.93 3.89 7.09
C ILE A 88 3.07 4.39 5.66
N VAL A 89 3.17 3.44 4.73
CA VAL A 89 3.09 3.68 3.30
C VAL A 89 1.84 2.98 2.80
N SER A 90 0.94 3.68 2.15
CA SER A 90 -0.27 3.09 1.60
C SER A 90 -0.47 3.43 0.14
N THR A 91 -1.19 2.55 -0.55
CA THR A 91 -1.77 2.86 -1.85
C THR A 91 -3.28 2.80 -1.78
N ARG A 92 -3.93 3.79 -2.40
CA ARG A 92 -5.37 3.98 -2.34
C ARG A 92 -5.95 4.13 -3.73
N SER A 93 -7.00 3.37 -4.06
CA SER A 93 -7.66 3.51 -5.35
C SER A 93 -8.43 4.82 -5.48
N ILE A 94 -8.34 5.44 -6.66
CA ILE A 94 -9.15 6.60 -7.06
C ILE A 94 -10.37 6.09 -7.83
N PRO A 95 -11.59 6.14 -7.28
CA PRO A 95 -12.75 5.57 -7.93
C PRO A 95 -13.10 6.37 -9.19
N GLU A 96 -13.42 5.65 -10.27
CA GLU A 96 -13.91 6.25 -11.50
C GLU A 96 -15.42 6.53 -11.45
N LYS A 97 -15.96 7.17 -12.49
CA LYS A 97 -17.37 7.55 -12.55
C LYS A 97 -18.27 6.31 -12.44
N GLY A 98 -19.05 6.25 -11.37
CA GLY A 98 -19.95 5.13 -11.08
C GLY A 98 -19.42 4.11 -10.07
N GLN A 99 -18.14 4.22 -9.68
CA GLN A 99 -17.57 3.43 -8.58
C GLN A 99 -17.77 4.16 -7.25
N THR A 100 -18.19 3.45 -6.22
CA THR A 100 -18.39 3.99 -4.86
C THR A 100 -17.38 3.46 -3.84
N VAL A 101 -16.69 2.38 -4.18
CA VAL A 101 -15.75 1.70 -3.29
C VAL A 101 -14.34 2.23 -3.51
N ARG A 102 -13.66 2.55 -2.41
CA ARG A 102 -12.22 2.81 -2.38
C ARG A 102 -11.56 1.70 -1.60
N THR A 103 -10.41 1.25 -2.06
CA THR A 103 -9.57 0.32 -1.31
C THR A 103 -8.28 1.03 -0.98
N GLU A 104 -7.81 0.85 0.25
CA GLU A 104 -6.51 1.32 0.70
C GLU A 104 -5.79 0.15 1.34
N ILE A 105 -4.53 -0.07 0.94
CA ILE A 105 -3.67 -1.11 1.51
C ILE A 105 -2.44 -0.45 2.08
N GLU A 106 -2.11 -0.81 3.32
CA GLU A 106 -1.01 -0.25 4.07
C GLU A 106 0.15 -1.24 4.22
N SER A 107 1.36 -0.70 4.14
CA SER A 107 2.60 -1.36 4.51
C SER A 107 3.25 -0.62 5.67
N LEU A 108 3.64 -1.38 6.69
CA LEU A 108 4.37 -0.85 7.84
C LEU A 108 5.86 -0.89 7.56
N VAL A 109 6.52 0.27 7.62
CA VAL A 109 7.96 0.40 7.44
C VAL A 109 8.62 0.76 8.78
N ARG A 110 9.46 -0.15 9.30
CA ARG A 110 10.21 -0.03 10.54
C ARG A 110 11.68 0.21 10.25
N LEU A 111 12.18 1.39 10.57
CA LEU A 111 13.55 1.81 10.29
C LEU A 111 14.28 2.11 11.58
N TYR A 112 15.48 1.56 11.75
CA TYR A 112 16.35 1.86 12.89
C TYR A 112 17.65 2.48 12.41
N ARG A 113 17.97 3.67 12.91
CA ARG A 113 19.21 4.38 12.57
C ARG A 113 20.12 4.44 13.80
N PRO A 114 21.22 3.67 13.87
CA PRO A 114 22.14 3.74 15.00
C PRO A 114 22.98 5.02 14.96
N THR A 115 23.41 5.50 16.13
CA THR A 115 24.49 6.48 16.22
C THR A 115 25.81 5.79 15.91
N LEU A 116 26.56 6.31 14.94
CA LEU A 116 27.92 5.85 14.65
C LEU A 116 28.87 6.43 15.71
N LYS A 117 29.55 5.56 16.45
CA LYS A 117 30.58 5.92 17.43
C LYS A 117 31.96 5.96 16.79
#